data_AF-A0A7V1KM54-F1
#
_entry.id   AF-A0A7V1KM54-F1
#
_cell.length_a   1.000
_cell.length_b   1.000
_cell.length_c   1.000
_cell.angle_alpha   90.00
_cell.angle_beta   90.00
_cell.angle_gamma   90.00
#
_symmetry.space_group_name_H-M   'P 1'
#
loop_
_entity.id
_entity.type
_entity.pdbx_description
1 polymer ?
#
loop_
_entity_poly.entity_id
_entity_poly.type
_entity_poly.pdbx_seq_one_letter_code
_entity_poly.pdbx_strand_id
1 'polypeptide(L)' 'IRTPGFSVDRQDGAYYRQTWEAAMASDPDWILITSFNEWHEGTEIEPSVELGRRYLHLTRELIQAWLGN' A
#
# COMPACT_ATOMS: atom_id res chain seq x y z
N ILE A 1 7.60 -21.50 17.75
CA ILE A 1 7.62 -21.11 16.32
C ILE A 1 6.32 -20.38 16.07
N ARG A 2 6.34 -19.10 15.65
CA ARG A 2 5.09 -18.42 15.27
C ARG A 2 4.61 -19.05 13.96
N THR A 3 3.36 -19.49 13.92
CA THR A 3 2.71 -19.84 12.65
C THR A 3 2.56 -18.52 11.88
N PRO A 4 3.14 -18.38 10.67
CA PRO A 4 2.96 -17.17 9.88
C PRO A 4 1.46 -16.89 9.71
N GLY A 5 1.07 -15.62 9.80
CA GLY A 5 -0.29 -15.19 9.49
C GLY A 5 -0.64 -15.42 8.02
N PHE A 6 -1.83 -14.98 7.61
CA PHE A 6 -2.24 -15.01 6.22
C PHE A 6 -1.27 -14.17 5.35
N SER A 7 -0.89 -14.69 4.19
CA SER A 7 -0.18 -13.93 3.16
C SER A 7 -1.17 -13.49 2.09
N VAL A 8 -1.04 -12.24 1.64
CA VAL A 8 -1.86 -11.68 0.57
C VAL A 8 -0.94 -11.23 -0.55
N ASP A 9 -1.22 -11.70 -1.77
CA ASP A 9 -0.44 -11.34 -2.95
C ASP A 9 -0.62 -9.84 -3.28
N ARG A 10 0.48 -9.18 -3.62
CA ARG A 10 0.53 -7.76 -3.98
C ARG A 10 -0.16 -7.43 -5.31
N GLN A 11 -0.39 -8.45 -6.14
CA GLN A 11 -1.08 -8.45 -7.44
C GLN A 11 -0.56 -7.33 -8.35
N ASP A 12 0.77 -7.21 -8.47
CA ASP A 12 1.45 -6.15 -9.23
C ASP A 12 1.06 -4.71 -8.85
N GLY A 13 0.51 -4.52 -7.64
CA GLY A 13 0.01 -3.25 -7.13
C GLY A 13 -1.52 -3.12 -7.14
N ALA A 14 -2.25 -4.06 -7.75
CA ALA A 14 -3.72 -4.04 -7.78
C ALA A 14 -4.31 -4.13 -6.38
N TYR A 15 -3.74 -4.95 -5.50
CA TYR A 15 -4.19 -5.05 -4.10
C TYR A 15 -4.08 -3.69 -3.39
N TYR A 16 -2.95 -2.99 -3.54
CA TYR A 16 -2.75 -1.67 -2.94
C TYR A 16 -3.70 -0.61 -3.49
N ARG A 17 -4.00 -0.64 -4.80
CA ARG A 17 -5.01 0.25 -5.41
C ARG A 17 -6.40 -0.01 -4.83
N GLN A 18 -6.81 -1.27 -4.71
CA GLN A 18 -8.10 -1.64 -4.14
C GLN A 18 -8.24 -1.18 -2.67
N THR A 19 -7.18 -1.30 -1.85
CA THR A 19 -7.24 -0.80 -0.47
C THR A 19 -7.34 0.72 -0.40
N TRP A 20 -6.68 1.44 -1.31
CA TRP A 20 -6.82 2.89 -1.45
C TRP A 20 -8.22 3.30 -1.91
N GLU A 21 -8.80 2.61 -2.89
CA GLU A 21 -10.17 2.85 -3.35
C GLU A 21 -11.18 2.69 -2.21
N ALA A 22 -11.05 1.61 -1.42
CA ALA A 22 -11.88 1.38 -0.25
C ALA A 22 -11.69 2.47 0.83
N ALA A 23 -10.45 2.90 1.08
CA ALA A 23 -10.15 3.97 2.03
C ALA A 23 -10.73 5.31 1.58
N MET A 24 -10.58 5.70 0.30
CA MET A 24 -11.16 6.94 -0.23
C MET A 24 -12.70 6.91 -0.20
N ALA A 25 -13.31 5.77 -0.51
CA ALA A 25 -14.76 5.61 -0.52
C ALA A 25 -15.42 5.77 0.86
N SER A 26 -14.65 5.69 1.95
CA SER A 26 -15.15 5.94 3.30
C SER A 26 -15.24 7.42 3.68
N ASP A 27 -14.91 8.34 2.76
CA ASP A 27 -14.83 9.80 2.98
C ASP A 27 -14.02 10.19 4.24
N PRO A 28 -12.75 9.75 4.34
CA PRO A 28 -11.96 9.96 5.55
C PRO A 28 -11.31 11.35 5.57
N ASP A 29 -11.11 11.89 6.77
CA ASP A 29 -10.24 13.05 6.94
C ASP A 29 -8.78 12.70 6.58
N TRP A 30 -8.28 11.54 7.05
CA TRP A 30 -6.90 11.09 6.86
C TRP A 30 -6.81 9.62 6.40
N ILE A 31 -5.78 9.32 5.60
CA ILE A 31 -5.40 7.97 5.20
C ILE A 31 -4.02 7.65 5.80
N LEU A 32 -3.91 6.50 6.48
CA LEU A 32 -2.66 5.97 7.01
C LEU A 32 -2.15 4.83 6.13
N ILE A 33 -0.86 4.88 5.75
CA ILE A 33 -0.19 3.79 5.05
C ILE A 33 0.54 2.92 6.07
N THR A 34 0.10 1.69 6.22
CA THR A 34 0.81 0.64 6.96
C THR A 34 1.50 -0.26 5.94
N SER A 35 2.80 -0.13 5.71
CA SER A 35 3.81 0.65 6.45
C SER A 35 4.80 1.30 5.48
N PHE A 36 5.69 2.17 5.97
CA PHE A 36 6.85 2.54 5.17
C PHE A 36 7.77 1.32 4.99
N ASN A 37 8.21 0.68 6.07
CA ASN A 37 9.28 -0.33 6.05
C ASN A 37 9.13 -1.48 7.07
N GLU A 38 7.93 -2.00 7.31
CA GLU A 38 7.74 -3.21 8.13
C GLU A 38 7.98 -4.47 7.31
N TRP A 39 9.25 -4.74 7.04
CA TRP A 39 9.72 -5.86 6.23
C TRP A 39 9.34 -7.23 6.81
N HIS A 40 9.19 -7.36 8.13
CA HIS A 40 8.82 -8.64 8.73
C HIS A 40 7.38 -9.04 8.43
N GLU A 41 6.52 -8.05 8.18
CA GLU A 41 5.11 -8.27 7.81
C GLU A 41 4.88 -8.21 6.29
N GLY A 42 5.89 -7.81 5.51
CA GLY A 42 5.79 -7.69 4.06
C GLY A 42 4.85 -6.56 3.60
N THR A 43 4.67 -5.53 4.44
CA THR A 43 3.74 -4.41 4.19
C THR A 43 4.44 -3.13 3.71
N GLU A 44 5.76 -3.19 3.50
CA GLU A 44 6.58 -2.04 3.13
C GLU A 44 6.20 -1.43 1.77
N ILE A 45 6.29 -0.10 1.70
CA ILE A 45 6.34 0.66 0.43
C ILE A 45 7.77 1.16 0.13
N GLU A 46 8.71 0.96 1.06
CA GLU A 46 10.14 1.23 0.88
C GLU A 46 10.66 0.51 -0.38
N PRO A 47 11.54 1.16 -1.18
CA PRO A 47 12.08 0.52 -2.36
C PRO A 47 12.86 -0.76 -2.05
N SER A 48 12.59 -1.82 -2.83
CA SER A 48 13.28 -3.11 -2.73
C SER A 48 13.97 -3.47 -4.05
N VAL A 49 14.79 -4.54 -4.05
CA VAL A 49 15.38 -5.08 -5.27
C VAL A 49 14.29 -5.64 -6.21
N GLU A 50 13.28 -6.27 -5.65
CA GLU A 50 12.18 -6.95 -6.34
C GLU A 50 11.13 -5.96 -6.89
N LEU A 51 10.83 -4.91 -6.13
CA LEU A 51 9.72 -4.00 -6.39
C LEU A 51 10.16 -2.61 -6.86
N GLY A 52 11.46 -2.29 -6.72
CA GLY A 52 12.00 -0.97 -7.03
C GLY A 52 11.22 0.14 -6.32
N ARG A 53 10.99 1.28 -7.00
CA ARG A 53 10.21 2.41 -6.45
C ARG A 53 8.70 2.31 -6.70
N ARG A 54 8.19 1.14 -7.10
CA ARG A 54 6.79 0.98 -7.55
C ARG A 54 5.80 1.55 -6.54
N TYR A 55 5.91 1.16 -5.27
CA TYR A 55 4.92 1.56 -4.26
C TYR A 55 5.01 3.02 -3.84
N LEU A 56 6.19 3.65 -3.94
CA LEU A 56 6.30 5.11 -3.78
C LEU A 56 5.60 5.85 -4.94
N HIS A 57 5.77 5.37 -6.18
CA HIS A 57 5.11 5.97 -7.34
C HIS A 57 3.58 5.77 -7.27
N LEU A 58 3.12 4.56 -6.92
CA LEU A 58 1.70 4.29 -6.68
C LEU A 58 1.12 5.19 -5.59
N THR A 59 1.82 5.33 -4.47
CA THR A 59 1.39 6.22 -3.38
C THR A 59 1.26 7.65 -3.86
N ARG A 60 2.21 8.15 -4.66
CA ARG A 60 2.10 9.48 -5.27
C ARG A 60 0.88 9.58 -6.19
N GLU A 61 0.67 8.62 -7.10
CA GLU A 61 -0.48 8.60 -8.02
C GLU A 61 -1.80 8.66 -7.25
N LEU A 62 -1.95 7.84 -6.21
CA LEU A 62 -3.18 7.69 -5.43
C LEU A 62 -3.44 8.92 -4.56
N ILE A 63 -2.41 9.54 -3.98
CA ILE A 63 -2.56 10.83 -3.27
C ILE A 63 -3.02 11.93 -4.23
N GLN A 64 -2.48 12.00 -5.45
CA GLN A 64 -2.94 12.99 -6.43
C GLN A 64 -4.40 12.76 -6.85
N ALA A 65 -4.81 11.50 -6.99
CA ALA A 65 -6.21 11.17 -7.25
C ALA A 65 -7.13 11.55 -6.10
N TRP A 66 -6.71 11.30 -4.84
CA TRP A 66 -7.50 11.64 -3.66
C TRP A 66 -7.66 13.16 -3.48
N LEU A 67 -6.58 13.92 -3.61
CA LEU A 67 -6.59 15.38 -3.45
C LEU A 67 -7.21 16.14 -4.64
N GLY A 68 -7.35 15.47 -5.79
CA GLY A 68 -7.94 16.03 -7.00
C GLY A 68 -9.47 15.88 -7.09
N ASN A 69 -10.07 15.10 -6.20
CA ASN A 69 -11.51 15.00 -5.99
C ASN A 69 -11.99 16.05 -4.97
#